data_AF-A0A4Z1JU77-F1
#
_entry.id   AF-A0A4Z1JU77-F1
#
_cell.length_a   1.000
_cell.length_b   1.000
_cell.length_c   1.000
_cell.angle_alpha   90.00
_cell.angle_beta   90.00
_cell.angle_gamma   90.00
#
_symmetry.space_group_name_H-M   'P 1'
#
loop_
_entity.id
_entity.type
_entity.pdbx_description
1 polymer ?
#
loop_
_entity_poly.entity_id
_entity_poly.type
_entity_poly.pdbx_seq_one_letter_code
_entity_poly.pdbx_strand_id
1 'polypeptide(L)'
;MSYQMQTLPGITLLGQPEKSGVYDQQEIAPHDPPIDVELAKSFDLEPQVIMLLQALPYIEGYNNEDEFILGGSFADMRDLEVFTQSRDPGFVCPEGGFDDVDGEYMRPWEICINACGNHGTMMFLDIRNGHITMEGQDSGESEDPGVHNFPEGLRSRNRNSHDHLPSRHAREVFEDFTNRLLKLQWIPSSEDRKMLSEWDEDYEDLRLLFRTYGWPHNFNHTSFDSAYSRWREFSTIKNHACDSASDIINQKLNLDSATESLNSHSRRLRMGVWDSDPNKEPEDVIMLNIILEKKRKLVNDLNEVLKRAIADHGDWKGERAEMVKAWKKHFENDIEWEERNLEWWRGDGKAHCKEEEIEETREKIRVLKGRLANVGKQPISVEEVINKSL
;
A
#
# COMPACT_ATOMS: atom_id res chain seq x y z
N MET A 1 3.84 -7.49 37.47
CA MET A 1 2.72 -6.56 37.67
C MET A 1 1.71 -6.86 36.56
N SER A 2 0.51 -7.28 36.94
CA SER A 2 -0.55 -7.73 36.01
C SER A 2 -1.17 -6.53 35.31
N TYR A 3 -1.24 -6.58 33.98
CA TYR A 3 -1.93 -5.57 33.20
C TYR A 3 -3.41 -5.98 33.06
N GLN A 4 -4.30 -5.18 33.64
CA GLN A 4 -5.73 -5.21 33.35
C GLN A 4 -5.93 -4.62 31.94
N MET A 5 -6.39 -5.44 31.00
CA MET A 5 -7.00 -4.95 29.77
C MET A 5 -8.31 -4.23 30.16
N GLN A 6 -8.38 -2.93 29.89
CA GLN A 6 -9.66 -2.23 29.85
C GLN A 6 -10.41 -2.72 28.61
N THR A 7 -11.48 -3.47 28.86
CA THR A 7 -12.42 -3.94 27.84
C THR A 7 -13.11 -2.76 27.16
N LEU A 8 -13.00 -2.67 25.84
CA LEU A 8 -13.94 -1.92 25.00
C LEU A 8 -15.35 -2.54 25.18
N PRO A 9 -16.40 -1.74 25.38
CA PRO A 9 -17.75 -2.28 25.54
C PRO A 9 -18.33 -2.67 24.18
N GLY A 10 -18.74 -3.94 24.08
CA GLY A 10 -19.66 -4.42 23.05
C GLY A 10 -19.02 -4.92 21.75
N ILE A 11 -18.54 -6.16 21.76
CA ILE A 11 -18.91 -7.24 20.83
C ILE A 11 -18.39 -8.52 21.51
N THR A 12 -19.30 -9.23 22.14
CA THR A 12 -19.04 -10.54 22.71
C THR A 12 -19.63 -11.56 21.75
N LEU A 13 -18.81 -12.09 20.85
CA LEU A 13 -19.15 -13.31 20.11
C LEU A 13 -18.95 -14.49 21.08
N LEU A 14 -19.98 -14.77 21.90
CA LEU A 14 -20.04 -15.97 22.72
C LEU A 14 -20.66 -17.11 21.92
N GLY A 15 -19.96 -18.24 21.96
CA GLY A 15 -20.29 -19.43 21.19
C GLY A 15 -21.41 -20.31 21.76
N GLN A 16 -21.81 -21.22 20.88
CA GLN A 16 -22.67 -22.40 21.02
C GLN A 16 -24.19 -22.20 21.21
N PRO A 17 -25.00 -23.05 20.56
CA PRO A 17 -26.44 -22.84 20.42
C PRO A 17 -27.17 -23.26 21.70
N GLU A 18 -27.80 -22.30 22.39
CA GLU A 18 -28.79 -22.65 23.41
C GLU A 18 -30.06 -23.19 22.76
N LYS A 19 -30.48 -24.35 23.25
CA LYS A 19 -31.70 -25.06 22.89
C LYS A 19 -32.93 -24.33 23.42
N SER A 20 -33.32 -23.23 22.81
CA SER A 20 -34.69 -22.72 22.82
C SER A 20 -34.74 -21.53 21.89
N GLY A 21 -35.45 -21.68 20.76
CA GLY A 21 -35.56 -20.64 19.75
C GLY A 21 -36.25 -19.38 20.28
N VAL A 22 -35.45 -18.41 20.69
CA VAL A 22 -35.73 -16.97 20.62
C VAL A 22 -34.36 -16.31 20.48
N TYR A 23 -34.01 -15.86 19.27
CA TYR A 23 -32.86 -14.97 19.10
C TYR A 23 -33.22 -13.65 19.76
N ASP A 24 -32.43 -13.24 20.76
CA ASP A 24 -32.54 -11.93 21.38
C ASP A 24 -32.27 -10.89 20.29
N GLN A 25 -33.21 -9.95 20.10
CA GLN A 25 -33.12 -8.86 19.13
C GLN A 25 -32.00 -7.90 19.57
N GLN A 26 -30.76 -8.25 19.24
CA GLN A 26 -29.66 -7.30 19.20
C GLN A 26 -30.03 -6.27 18.12
N GLU A 27 -30.13 -4.99 18.49
CA GLU A 27 -30.51 -3.89 17.60
C GLU A 27 -29.79 -4.02 16.24
N ILE A 28 -30.57 -4.38 15.22
CA ILE A 28 -30.17 -4.27 13.82
C ILE A 28 -29.83 -2.79 13.61
N ALA A 29 -28.60 -2.48 13.20
CA ALA A 29 -28.23 -1.10 12.93
C ALA A 29 -29.20 -0.54 11.87
N PRO A 30 -29.99 0.51 12.17
CA PRO A 30 -30.99 1.00 11.23
C PRO A 30 -30.28 1.75 10.12
N HIS A 31 -29.93 1.04 9.05
CA HIS A 31 -29.37 1.65 7.85
C HIS A 31 -30.46 2.46 7.11
N ASP A 32 -30.07 3.61 6.59
CA ASP A 32 -30.88 4.41 5.66
C ASP A 32 -30.07 4.63 4.37
N PRO A 33 -30.48 4.10 3.21
CA PRO A 33 -31.62 3.19 3.04
C PRO A 33 -31.38 1.80 3.66
N PRO A 34 -32.45 1.03 3.99
CA PRO A 34 -32.31 -0.34 4.43
C PRO A 34 -31.85 -1.26 3.29
N ILE A 35 -31.28 -2.42 3.63
CA ILE A 35 -31.00 -3.49 2.67
C ILE A 35 -32.29 -3.98 2.00
N ASP A 36 -32.23 -4.24 0.69
CA ASP A 36 -33.34 -4.84 -0.06
C ASP A 36 -33.44 -6.34 0.25
N VAL A 37 -34.28 -6.66 1.24
CA VAL A 37 -34.54 -8.03 1.68
C VAL A 37 -35.25 -8.88 0.63
N GLU A 38 -36.07 -8.27 -0.22
CA GLU A 38 -36.79 -9.02 -1.26
C GLU A 38 -35.85 -9.39 -2.40
N LEU A 39 -34.93 -8.49 -2.78
CA LEU A 39 -33.84 -8.81 -3.69
C LEU A 39 -32.95 -9.92 -3.12
N ALA A 40 -32.58 -9.83 -1.84
CA ALA A 40 -31.78 -10.86 -1.17
C ALA A 40 -32.45 -12.25 -1.22
N LYS A 41 -33.76 -12.32 -0.96
CA LYS A 41 -34.54 -13.55 -1.09
C LYS A 41 -34.62 -14.04 -2.54
N SER A 42 -34.64 -13.15 -3.52
CA SER A 42 -34.68 -13.53 -4.94
C SER A 42 -33.39 -14.21 -5.42
N PHE A 43 -32.27 -13.96 -4.73
CA PHE A 43 -30.99 -14.68 -4.91
C PHE A 43 -30.87 -15.94 -4.05
N ASP A 44 -31.97 -16.37 -3.43
CA ASP A 44 -32.05 -17.53 -2.52
C ASP A 44 -31.10 -17.45 -1.31
N LEU A 45 -30.66 -16.26 -0.91
CA LEU A 45 -29.71 -16.10 0.20
C LEU A 45 -30.28 -16.68 1.50
N GLU A 46 -29.41 -17.37 2.25
CA GLU A 46 -29.81 -17.96 3.52
C GLU A 46 -30.22 -16.87 4.53
N PRO A 47 -31.17 -17.16 5.45
CA PRO A 47 -31.61 -16.19 6.45
C PRO A 47 -30.46 -15.58 7.26
N GLN A 48 -29.41 -16.35 7.55
CA GLN A 48 -28.22 -15.86 8.27
C GLN A 48 -27.42 -14.83 7.47
N VAL A 49 -27.33 -14.97 6.14
CA VAL A 49 -26.69 -13.99 5.26
C VAL A 49 -27.51 -12.70 5.23
N ILE A 50 -28.84 -12.82 5.09
CA ILE A 50 -29.77 -11.67 5.11
C ILE A 50 -29.67 -10.92 6.44
N MET A 51 -29.61 -11.65 7.56
CA MET A 51 -29.41 -11.06 8.88
C MET A 51 -28.08 -10.33 9.00
N LEU A 52 -26.99 -10.92 8.49
CA LEU A 52 -25.68 -10.27 8.50
C LEU A 52 -25.68 -8.98 7.68
N LEU A 53 -26.21 -9.01 6.46
CA LEU A 53 -26.34 -7.84 5.59
C LEU A 53 -27.04 -6.68 6.32
N GLN A 54 -28.10 -6.97 7.06
CA GLN A 54 -28.81 -5.94 7.83
C GLN A 54 -28.03 -5.43 9.05
N ALA A 55 -27.00 -6.14 9.51
CA ALA A 55 -26.22 -5.81 10.70
C ALA A 55 -24.83 -5.20 10.39
N LEU A 56 -24.34 -5.31 9.15
CA LEU A 56 -23.02 -4.83 8.76
C LEU A 56 -22.95 -3.30 8.78
N PRO A 57 -21.93 -2.69 9.41
CA PRO A 57 -21.77 -1.24 9.39
C PRO A 57 -21.29 -0.77 8.01
N TYR A 58 -22.22 -0.30 7.17
CA TYR A 58 -21.88 0.34 5.89
C TYR A 58 -21.26 1.71 6.12
N ILE A 59 -20.15 1.98 5.43
CA ILE A 59 -19.41 3.25 5.55
C ILE A 59 -19.95 4.23 4.49
N GLU A 60 -20.42 5.39 4.94
CA GLU A 60 -20.93 6.44 4.08
C GLU A 60 -19.84 7.43 3.65
N GLY A 61 -20.00 8.02 2.45
CA GLY A 61 -19.13 9.09 1.97
C GLY A 61 -17.79 8.62 1.39
N TYR A 62 -17.59 7.31 1.27
CA TYR A 62 -16.48 6.70 0.54
C TYR A 62 -16.98 6.23 -0.82
N ASN A 63 -16.14 6.39 -1.85
CA ASN A 63 -16.45 5.93 -3.20
C ASN A 63 -15.86 4.53 -3.42
N ASN A 64 -16.32 3.83 -4.46
CA ASN A 64 -15.81 2.52 -4.90
C ASN A 64 -14.30 2.50 -5.21
N GLU A 65 -13.63 3.65 -5.12
CA GLU A 65 -12.23 3.91 -5.41
C GLU A 65 -11.36 4.04 -4.14
N ASP A 66 -11.97 4.05 -2.96
CA ASP A 66 -11.23 4.14 -1.69
C ASP A 66 -10.78 2.74 -1.24
N GLU A 67 -9.48 2.60 -0.99
CA GLU A 67 -8.82 1.35 -0.58
C GLU A 67 -9.32 0.89 0.81
N PHE A 68 -9.94 -0.28 0.86
CA PHE A 68 -10.25 -0.99 2.10
C PHE A 68 -9.09 -1.92 2.47
N ILE A 69 -8.77 -2.88 1.60
CA ILE A 69 -7.65 -3.81 1.79
C ILE A 69 -7.24 -4.44 0.45
N LEU A 70 -5.94 -4.41 0.16
CA LEU A 70 -5.31 -5.10 -0.97
C LEU A 70 -5.98 -4.80 -2.33
N GLY A 71 -6.25 -3.53 -2.61
CA GLY A 71 -6.90 -3.07 -3.85
C GLY A 71 -8.42 -3.22 -3.86
N GLY A 72 -9.01 -3.86 -2.85
CA GLY A 72 -10.46 -3.96 -2.68
C GLY A 72 -11.05 -2.71 -2.04
N SER A 73 -12.28 -2.36 -2.42
CA SER A 73 -13.00 -1.21 -1.85
C SER A 73 -14.15 -1.62 -0.93
N PHE A 74 -14.66 -0.68 -0.13
CA PHE A 74 -15.80 -0.94 0.74
C PHE A 74 -17.05 -1.27 -0.10
N ALA A 75 -17.69 -2.40 0.18
CA ALA A 75 -18.98 -2.74 -0.43
C ALA A 75 -20.13 -2.11 0.35
N ASP A 76 -20.89 -1.23 -0.29
CA ASP A 76 -22.20 -0.79 0.20
C ASP A 76 -23.32 -1.64 -0.41
N MET A 77 -23.73 -2.69 0.29
CA MET A 77 -24.80 -3.60 -0.19
C MET A 77 -26.20 -2.98 -0.12
N ARG A 78 -26.33 -1.73 0.36
CA ARG A 78 -27.57 -0.95 0.25
C ARG A 78 -27.78 -0.45 -1.18
N ASP A 79 -26.69 -0.32 -1.95
CA ASP A 79 -26.74 -0.10 -3.38
C ASP A 79 -27.08 -1.40 -4.11
N LEU A 80 -28.16 -1.39 -4.88
CA LEU A 80 -28.65 -2.55 -5.61
C LEU A 80 -27.66 -3.05 -6.67
N GLU A 81 -26.87 -2.15 -7.27
CA GLU A 81 -25.86 -2.52 -8.25
C GLU A 81 -24.71 -3.27 -7.58
N VAL A 82 -24.20 -2.74 -6.47
CA VAL A 82 -23.15 -3.38 -5.65
C VAL A 82 -23.64 -4.72 -5.12
N PHE A 83 -24.87 -4.78 -4.59
CA PHE A 83 -25.42 -6.01 -4.05
C PHE A 83 -25.61 -7.09 -5.14
N THR A 84 -26.11 -6.71 -6.31
CA THR A 84 -26.23 -7.65 -7.45
C THR A 84 -24.85 -8.12 -7.89
N GLN A 85 -23.89 -7.21 -8.04
CA GLN A 85 -22.51 -7.52 -8.43
C GLN A 85 -21.82 -8.44 -7.43
N SER A 86 -22.13 -8.34 -6.13
CA SER A 86 -21.56 -9.19 -5.09
C SER A 86 -21.83 -10.69 -5.28
N ARG A 87 -22.77 -11.06 -6.17
CA ARG A 87 -23.06 -12.46 -6.51
C ARG A 87 -22.15 -13.01 -7.61
N ASP A 88 -21.56 -12.13 -8.42
CA ASP A 88 -20.57 -12.42 -9.48
C ASP A 88 -19.39 -11.44 -9.41
N PRO A 89 -18.64 -11.38 -8.29
CA PRO A 89 -17.68 -10.30 -8.06
C PRO A 89 -16.50 -10.30 -9.05
N GLY A 90 -16.25 -11.43 -9.72
CA GLY A 90 -15.24 -11.56 -10.78
C GLY A 90 -15.71 -11.17 -12.19
N PHE A 91 -16.97 -10.71 -12.37
CA PHE A 91 -17.59 -10.46 -13.68
C PHE A 91 -17.51 -11.66 -14.62
N VAL A 92 -17.66 -12.86 -14.08
CA VAL A 92 -17.43 -14.10 -14.83
C VAL A 92 -18.58 -14.38 -15.81
N CYS A 93 -19.69 -13.64 -15.70
CA CYS A 93 -20.85 -13.66 -16.58
C CYS A 93 -21.55 -15.02 -16.59
N PRO A 94 -22.42 -15.27 -15.60
CA PRO A 94 -23.00 -16.57 -15.35
C PRO A 94 -23.92 -17.07 -16.49
N GLU A 95 -23.66 -18.24 -17.08
CA GLU A 95 -24.52 -18.97 -18.02
C GLU A 95 -25.54 -19.92 -17.32
N GLY A 96 -25.55 -20.04 -15.96
CA GLY A 96 -26.44 -20.92 -15.16
C GLY A 96 -26.84 -20.41 -13.75
N GLY A 97 -27.76 -21.11 -13.06
CA GLY A 97 -28.30 -20.77 -11.73
C GLY A 97 -27.57 -21.42 -10.55
N PHE A 98 -27.86 -21.02 -9.30
CA PHE A 98 -27.10 -21.45 -8.11
C PHE A 98 -27.14 -22.97 -7.83
N ASP A 99 -28.26 -23.64 -8.14
CA ASP A 99 -28.50 -25.08 -7.93
C ASP A 99 -28.05 -25.95 -9.10
N ASP A 100 -27.59 -25.35 -10.20
CA ASP A 100 -27.14 -26.10 -11.36
C ASP A 100 -25.81 -26.81 -11.07
N VAL A 101 -25.62 -28.01 -11.64
CA VAL A 101 -24.30 -28.65 -11.65
C VAL A 101 -23.40 -27.76 -12.49
N ASP A 102 -22.39 -27.15 -11.87
CA ASP A 102 -21.54 -26.08 -12.42
C ASP A 102 -22.21 -24.67 -12.47
N GLY A 103 -23.27 -24.44 -11.67
CA GLY A 103 -23.97 -23.16 -11.54
C GLY A 103 -23.08 -21.98 -11.15
N GLU A 104 -23.35 -20.78 -11.67
CA GLU A 104 -22.30 -19.78 -11.89
C GLU A 104 -22.33 -18.56 -10.96
N TYR A 105 -23.18 -18.52 -9.94
CA TYR A 105 -23.14 -17.49 -8.90
C TYR A 105 -22.47 -18.01 -7.62
N MET A 106 -22.03 -17.10 -6.75
CA MET A 106 -21.61 -17.45 -5.39
C MET A 106 -22.70 -18.25 -4.64
N ARG A 107 -22.29 -19.08 -3.68
CA ARG A 107 -23.24 -19.91 -2.92
C ARG A 107 -24.18 -19.07 -2.06
N PRO A 108 -25.41 -19.53 -1.79
CA PRO A 108 -26.39 -18.75 -1.02
C PRO A 108 -26.01 -18.43 0.43
N TRP A 109 -25.03 -19.15 1.00
CA TRP A 109 -24.51 -18.93 2.36
C TRP A 109 -23.19 -18.13 2.40
N GLU A 110 -22.70 -17.68 1.24
CA GLU A 110 -21.48 -16.90 1.11
C GLU A 110 -21.80 -15.45 0.72
N ILE A 111 -20.95 -14.53 1.15
CA ILE A 111 -21.03 -13.11 0.82
C ILE A 111 -19.63 -12.56 0.47
N CYS A 112 -19.52 -11.81 -0.63
CA CYS A 112 -18.34 -11.01 -0.90
C CYS A 112 -18.41 -9.75 -0.04
N ILE A 113 -17.54 -9.59 0.96
CA ILE A 113 -17.66 -8.52 1.97
C ILE A 113 -17.03 -7.19 1.55
N ASN A 114 -16.33 -7.18 0.42
CA ASN A 114 -15.76 -6.00 -0.21
C ASN A 114 -16.16 -5.96 -1.69
N ALA A 115 -16.09 -4.77 -2.27
CA ALA A 115 -16.16 -4.63 -3.71
C ALA A 115 -14.76 -4.95 -4.28
N CYS A 116 -14.74 -5.69 -5.38
CA CYS A 116 -13.52 -6.16 -6.04
C CYS A 116 -12.57 -5.02 -6.48
N GLY A 117 -13.08 -3.78 -6.53
CA GLY A 117 -12.33 -2.63 -7.03
C GLY A 117 -11.95 -2.85 -8.51
N ASN A 118 -10.86 -2.24 -8.96
CA ASN A 118 -10.27 -2.52 -10.26
C ASN A 118 -9.00 -3.34 -10.04
N HIS A 119 -9.03 -4.64 -10.35
CA HIS A 119 -7.91 -5.58 -10.17
C HIS A 119 -7.48 -5.78 -8.70
N GLY A 120 -8.43 -5.75 -7.76
CA GLY A 120 -8.18 -5.92 -6.33
C GLY A 120 -8.41 -7.35 -5.82
N THR A 121 -8.24 -7.53 -4.51
CA THR A 121 -8.62 -8.78 -3.83
C THR A 121 -10.13 -8.83 -3.57
N MET A 122 -10.75 -9.99 -3.82
CA MET A 122 -12.10 -10.33 -3.36
C MET A 122 -12.01 -11.13 -2.06
N MET A 123 -12.84 -10.77 -1.08
CA MET A 123 -12.94 -11.44 0.21
C MET A 123 -14.32 -12.08 0.35
N PHE A 124 -14.34 -13.40 0.38
CA PHE A 124 -15.54 -14.21 0.50
C PHE A 124 -15.70 -14.72 1.92
N LEU A 125 -16.79 -14.36 2.59
CA LEU A 125 -17.15 -14.88 3.91
C LEU A 125 -18.17 -16.00 3.76
N ASP A 126 -17.81 -17.21 4.19
CA ASP A 126 -18.74 -18.32 4.39
C ASP A 126 -19.38 -18.20 5.77
N ILE A 127 -20.68 -17.94 5.80
CA ILE A 127 -21.44 -17.69 7.04
C ILE A 127 -21.65 -18.97 7.87
N ARG A 128 -21.57 -20.16 7.26
CA ARG A 128 -21.82 -21.42 7.97
C ARG A 128 -20.65 -21.81 8.87
N ASN A 129 -19.42 -21.50 8.47
CA ASN A 129 -18.22 -21.80 9.26
C ASN A 129 -17.51 -20.53 9.78
N GLY A 130 -17.84 -19.35 9.26
CA GLY A 130 -17.22 -18.08 9.63
C GLY A 130 -15.81 -17.91 9.05
N HIS A 131 -15.50 -18.57 7.93
CA HIS A 131 -14.21 -18.46 7.26
C HIS A 131 -14.23 -17.42 6.15
N ILE A 132 -13.10 -16.74 6.00
CA ILE A 132 -12.82 -15.84 4.88
C ILE A 132 -11.84 -16.52 3.93
N THR A 133 -12.16 -16.49 2.65
CA THR A 133 -11.27 -16.83 1.54
C THR A 133 -10.95 -15.54 0.78
N MET A 134 -9.71 -15.39 0.35
CA MET A 134 -9.26 -14.20 -0.39
C MET A 134 -8.67 -14.61 -1.72
N GLU A 135 -9.15 -13.98 -2.79
CA GLU A 135 -8.78 -14.28 -4.17
C GLU A 135 -8.45 -13.00 -4.92
N GLY A 136 -7.31 -12.95 -5.60
CA GLY A 136 -7.01 -11.84 -6.52
C GLY A 136 -7.83 -11.94 -7.79
N GLN A 137 -8.47 -10.85 -8.21
CA GLN A 137 -9.32 -10.85 -9.41
C GLN A 137 -8.58 -11.32 -10.68
N ASP A 138 -7.33 -10.87 -10.87
CA ASP A 138 -6.54 -11.17 -12.06
C ASP A 138 -5.81 -12.51 -11.97
N SER A 139 -5.34 -12.87 -10.77
CA SER A 139 -4.55 -14.08 -10.55
C SER A 139 -5.44 -15.32 -10.43
N GLY A 140 -6.62 -15.16 -9.81
CA GLY A 140 -7.41 -16.27 -9.30
C GLY A 140 -6.64 -17.11 -8.28
N GLU A 141 -5.60 -16.54 -7.67
CA GLU A 141 -4.76 -17.16 -6.64
C GLU A 141 -5.07 -16.54 -5.29
N SER A 142 -4.65 -17.20 -4.21
CA SER A 142 -4.86 -16.66 -2.87
C SER A 142 -4.00 -15.42 -2.60
N GLU A 143 -4.64 -14.31 -2.25
CA GLU A 143 -3.98 -13.07 -1.82
C GLU A 143 -3.96 -12.90 -0.29
N ASP A 144 -4.39 -13.92 0.46
CA ASP A 144 -4.29 -13.89 1.91
C ASP A 144 -2.81 -14.08 2.35
N PRO A 145 -2.19 -13.06 2.97
CA PRO A 145 -0.79 -13.12 3.38
C PRO A 145 -0.53 -14.11 4.52
N GLY A 146 -1.59 -14.58 5.20
CA GLY A 146 -1.51 -15.60 6.26
C GLY A 146 -1.40 -17.03 5.73
N VAL A 147 -1.66 -17.25 4.43
CA VAL A 147 -1.73 -18.60 3.82
C VAL A 147 -1.00 -18.72 2.49
N HIS A 148 -0.13 -17.76 2.13
CA HIS A 148 0.64 -17.75 0.88
C HIS A 148 1.41 -19.05 0.55
N ASN A 149 1.73 -19.89 1.56
CA ASN A 149 2.43 -21.17 1.37
C ASN A 149 1.53 -22.42 1.42
N PHE A 150 0.21 -22.24 1.47
CA PHE A 150 -0.73 -23.36 1.53
C PHE A 150 -1.02 -23.85 0.12
N PRO A 151 -1.10 -25.18 -0.10
CA PRO A 151 -1.39 -25.71 -1.42
C PRO A 151 -2.84 -25.40 -1.82
N GLU A 152 -3.02 -24.95 -3.04
CA GLU A 152 -4.34 -24.85 -3.65
C GLU A 152 -4.90 -26.24 -4.01
N GLY A 153 -6.21 -26.37 -3.90
CA GLY A 153 -6.98 -27.53 -4.30
C GLY A 153 -7.26 -27.56 -5.81
N LEU A 154 -8.14 -28.48 -6.21
CA LEU A 154 -8.60 -28.58 -7.60
C LEU A 154 -9.66 -27.50 -7.87
N ARG A 155 -9.45 -26.70 -8.91
CA ARG A 155 -10.42 -25.69 -9.36
C ARG A 155 -11.73 -26.34 -9.80
N SER A 156 -12.83 -25.73 -9.37
CA SER A 156 -14.17 -26.07 -9.85
C SER A 156 -14.37 -25.57 -11.28
N ARG A 157 -15.40 -26.09 -11.96
CA ARG A 157 -15.88 -25.54 -13.23
C ARG A 157 -16.70 -24.27 -13.03
N ASN A 158 -17.41 -24.17 -11.90
CA ASN A 158 -17.98 -22.90 -11.45
C ASN A 158 -16.81 -21.97 -11.13
N ARG A 159 -16.65 -20.93 -11.95
CA ARG A 159 -15.55 -19.96 -11.81
C ARG A 159 -15.71 -19.00 -10.64
N ASN A 160 -16.92 -18.88 -10.08
CA ASN A 160 -17.17 -18.18 -8.82
C ASN A 160 -16.90 -19.06 -7.58
N SER A 161 -16.51 -20.33 -7.77
CA SER A 161 -16.13 -21.21 -6.65
C SER A 161 -14.66 -21.06 -6.28
N HIS A 162 -14.45 -20.58 -5.07
CA HIS A 162 -13.13 -20.37 -4.46
C HIS A 162 -12.74 -21.49 -3.47
N ASP A 163 -13.44 -22.63 -3.48
CA ASP A 163 -13.17 -23.80 -2.60
C ASP A 163 -11.75 -24.37 -2.72
N HIS A 164 -11.11 -24.11 -3.85
CA HIS A 164 -9.75 -24.54 -4.12
C HIS A 164 -8.73 -23.67 -3.37
N LEU A 165 -9.12 -22.49 -2.90
CA LEU A 165 -8.23 -21.59 -2.18
C LEU A 165 -8.26 -21.88 -0.67
N PRO A 166 -7.13 -21.68 0.04
CA PRO A 166 -7.11 -21.75 1.49
C PRO A 166 -8.00 -20.67 2.11
N SER A 167 -8.62 -20.99 3.25
CA SER A 167 -9.44 -20.07 4.02
C SER A 167 -9.06 -20.08 5.50
N ARG A 168 -9.34 -18.98 6.20
CA ARG A 168 -9.09 -18.85 7.65
C ARG A 168 -10.32 -18.30 8.35
N HIS A 169 -10.46 -18.56 9.64
CA HIS A 169 -11.55 -18.00 10.42
C HIS A 169 -11.50 -16.46 10.38
N ALA A 170 -12.64 -15.79 10.16
CA ALA A 170 -12.71 -14.34 9.93
C ALA A 170 -12.01 -13.52 11.02
N ARG A 171 -12.16 -13.95 12.27
CA ARG A 171 -11.44 -13.36 13.42
C ARG A 171 -9.93 -13.34 13.23
N GLU A 172 -9.34 -14.45 12.78
CA GLU A 172 -7.88 -14.56 12.58
C GLU A 172 -7.41 -13.68 11.40
N VAL A 173 -8.23 -13.55 10.37
CA VAL A 173 -7.95 -12.66 9.22
C VAL A 173 -7.90 -11.21 9.68
N PHE A 174 -8.95 -10.72 10.34
CA PHE A 174 -9.01 -9.32 10.78
C PHE A 174 -8.03 -8.99 11.92
N GLU A 175 -7.76 -9.93 12.84
CA GLU A 175 -6.71 -9.76 13.85
C GLU A 175 -5.33 -9.64 13.18
N ASP A 176 -5.02 -10.44 12.16
CA ASP A 176 -3.76 -10.33 11.40
C ASP A 176 -3.66 -8.98 10.67
N PHE A 177 -4.72 -8.56 9.99
CA PHE A 177 -4.74 -7.28 9.24
C PHE A 177 -4.55 -6.08 10.16
N THR A 178 -5.27 -6.08 11.29
CA THR A 178 -5.12 -5.06 12.33
C THR A 178 -3.67 -5.03 12.83
N ASN A 179 -3.08 -6.20 13.11
CA ASN A 179 -1.69 -6.28 13.56
C ASN A 179 -0.70 -5.75 12.52
N ARG A 180 -0.93 -6.01 11.23
CA ARG A 180 -0.08 -5.50 10.13
C ARG A 180 -0.13 -3.98 10.05
N LEU A 181 -1.31 -3.39 10.11
CA LEU A 181 -1.48 -1.93 10.13
C LEU A 181 -0.86 -1.29 11.37
N LEU A 182 -1.12 -1.85 12.56
CA LEU A 182 -0.54 -1.35 13.82
C LEU A 182 0.99 -1.40 13.83
N LYS A 183 1.58 -2.43 13.23
CA LYS A 183 3.05 -2.59 13.11
C LYS A 183 3.65 -1.84 11.93
N LEU A 184 2.82 -1.20 11.11
CA LEU A 184 3.20 -0.59 9.83
C LEU A 184 3.93 -1.59 8.93
N GLN A 185 3.50 -2.85 8.93
CA GLN A 185 3.85 -3.83 7.88
C GLN A 185 3.05 -3.54 6.61
N TRP A 186 1.85 -3.01 6.79
CA TRP A 186 1.04 -2.37 5.77
C TRP A 186 0.87 -0.91 6.13
N ILE A 187 1.11 -0.03 5.16
CA ILE A 187 0.95 1.41 5.32
C ILE A 187 -0.16 1.86 4.39
N PRO A 188 -1.26 2.42 4.93
CA PRO A 188 -2.30 3.03 4.11
C PRO A 188 -1.73 4.14 3.22
N SER A 189 -2.05 4.10 1.92
CA SER A 189 -1.70 5.15 0.96
C SER A 189 -2.95 5.63 0.23
N SER A 190 -3.08 6.95 0.09
CA SER A 190 -4.21 7.58 -0.59
C SER A 190 -4.05 7.69 -2.10
N GLU A 191 -2.90 7.30 -2.65
CA GLU A 191 -2.53 7.71 -4.01
C GLU A 191 -2.71 6.63 -5.06
N ASP A 192 -2.27 5.42 -4.76
CA ASP A 192 -2.34 4.30 -5.69
C ASP A 192 -3.37 3.26 -5.27
N ARG A 193 -4.21 3.60 -4.28
CA ARG A 193 -5.29 2.74 -3.76
C ARG A 193 -4.76 1.35 -3.41
N LYS A 194 -3.55 1.30 -2.84
CA LYS A 194 -2.87 0.08 -2.44
C LYS A 194 -2.18 0.32 -1.12
N MET A 195 -2.27 -0.68 -0.25
CA MET A 195 -1.43 -0.76 0.94
C MET A 195 0.04 -0.89 0.53
N LEU A 196 0.88 0.03 1.02
CA LEU A 196 2.32 -0.07 0.82
C LEU A 196 2.90 -1.13 1.74
N SER A 197 3.92 -1.81 1.24
CA SER A 197 4.63 -2.93 1.83
C SER A 197 6.14 -2.69 1.80
N GLU A 198 6.92 -3.56 2.43
CA GLU A 198 8.38 -3.44 2.49
C GLU A 198 9.10 -3.44 1.13
N TRP A 199 8.39 -3.77 0.05
CA TRP A 199 8.90 -3.79 -1.32
C TRP A 199 8.73 -2.44 -2.04
N ASP A 200 7.94 -1.53 -1.48
CA ASP A 200 7.64 -0.24 -2.08
C ASP A 200 8.70 0.81 -1.71
N GLU A 201 9.12 1.62 -2.68
CA GLU A 201 10.20 2.60 -2.52
C GLU A 201 9.94 3.62 -1.39
N ASP A 202 8.67 3.99 -1.19
CA ASP A 202 8.23 4.98 -0.21
C ASP A 202 7.94 4.37 1.17
N TYR A 203 8.03 3.05 1.34
CA TYR A 203 7.60 2.38 2.55
C TYR A 203 8.35 2.83 3.80
N GLU A 204 9.68 2.84 3.78
CA GLU A 204 10.46 3.22 4.97
C GLU A 204 10.31 4.72 5.29
N ASP A 205 10.14 5.57 4.28
CA ASP A 205 9.92 7.00 4.45
C ASP A 205 8.58 7.26 5.18
N LEU A 206 7.51 6.63 4.70
CA LEU A 206 6.18 6.75 5.31
C LEU A 206 6.12 6.06 6.67
N ARG A 207 6.78 4.92 6.82
CA ARG A 207 6.89 4.23 8.11
C ARG A 207 7.53 5.12 9.17
N LEU A 208 8.59 5.83 8.81
CA LEU A 208 9.24 6.81 9.66
C LEU A 208 8.29 7.97 10.00
N LEU A 209 7.54 8.47 9.01
CA LEU A 209 6.56 9.53 9.19
C LEU A 209 5.48 9.13 10.22
N PHE A 210 4.80 8.01 10.00
CA PHE A 210 3.77 7.50 10.91
C PHE A 210 4.29 7.34 12.34
N ARG A 211 5.48 6.73 12.51
CA ARG A 211 6.11 6.56 13.83
C ARG A 211 6.44 7.88 14.49
N THR A 212 6.99 8.84 13.75
CA THR A 212 7.38 10.15 14.28
C THR A 212 6.18 10.91 14.83
N TYR A 213 5.03 10.78 14.18
CA TYR A 213 3.78 11.40 14.61
C TYR A 213 2.93 10.51 15.53
N GLY A 214 3.53 9.51 16.17
CA GLY A 214 2.95 8.81 17.31
C GLY A 214 2.06 7.61 16.97
N TRP A 215 2.10 7.10 15.74
CA TRP A 215 1.45 5.82 15.42
C TRP A 215 2.01 4.66 16.26
N PRO A 216 1.18 3.72 16.76
CA PRO A 216 -0.29 3.68 16.62
C PRO A 216 -1.05 4.33 17.78
N HIS A 217 -0.39 4.65 18.91
CA HIS A 217 -1.08 4.91 20.18
C HIS A 217 -1.32 6.39 20.50
N ASN A 218 -0.59 7.31 19.88
CA ASN A 218 -0.65 8.74 20.15
C ASN A 218 -0.56 9.55 18.84
N PHE A 219 -1.36 9.15 17.85
CA PHE A 219 -1.26 9.68 16.49
C PHE A 219 -1.69 11.15 16.41
N ASN A 220 -0.76 12.03 16.08
CA ASN A 220 -0.99 13.45 15.87
C ASN A 220 -1.29 13.73 14.38
N HIS A 221 -2.56 13.54 13.99
CA HIS A 221 -3.02 13.72 12.61
C HIS A 221 -2.74 15.12 12.06
N THR A 222 -2.95 16.19 12.84
CA THR A 222 -2.77 17.57 12.36
C THR A 222 -1.32 17.85 11.96
N SER A 223 -0.35 17.41 12.77
CA SER A 223 1.06 17.58 12.42
C SER A 223 1.52 16.57 11.36
N PHE A 224 0.92 15.38 11.34
CA PHE A 224 1.15 14.38 10.30
C PHE A 224 0.77 14.91 8.92
N ASP A 225 -0.42 15.48 8.72
CA ASP A 225 -0.88 15.96 7.41
C ASP A 225 0.07 17.03 6.85
N SER A 226 0.50 17.97 7.69
CA SER A 226 1.46 19.00 7.31
C SER A 226 2.84 18.42 6.94
N ALA A 227 3.25 17.34 7.61
CA ALA A 227 4.50 16.65 7.30
C ALA A 227 4.39 15.76 6.07
N TYR A 228 3.26 15.09 5.88
CA TYR A 228 2.94 14.32 4.69
C TYR A 228 2.98 15.22 3.45
N SER A 229 2.30 16.37 3.45
CA SER A 229 2.35 17.31 2.30
C SER A 229 3.78 17.78 1.96
N ARG A 230 4.64 18.00 2.96
CA ARG A 230 6.05 18.37 2.72
C ARG A 230 6.88 17.19 2.23
N TRP A 231 6.61 15.98 2.75
CA TRP A 231 7.26 14.75 2.28
C TRP A 231 6.88 14.45 0.83
N ARG A 232 5.61 14.65 0.47
CA ARG A 232 5.10 14.54 -0.90
C ARG A 232 5.87 15.44 -1.86
N GLU A 233 5.93 16.73 -1.55
CA GLU A 233 6.71 17.70 -2.33
C GLU A 233 8.18 17.24 -2.45
N PHE A 234 8.81 16.88 -1.32
CA PHE A 234 10.18 16.37 -1.31
C PHE A 234 10.36 15.10 -2.16
N SER A 235 9.43 14.15 -2.13
CA SER A 235 9.51 12.91 -2.89
C SER A 235 9.47 13.20 -4.40
N THR A 236 8.61 14.11 -4.85
CA THR A 236 8.63 14.59 -6.24
C THR A 236 9.98 15.20 -6.63
N ILE A 237 10.59 16.00 -5.75
CA ILE A 237 11.92 16.58 -6.00
C ILE A 237 13.02 15.53 -6.01
N LYS A 238 12.97 14.57 -5.08
CA LYS A 238 13.89 13.43 -5.00
C LYS A 238 13.87 12.67 -6.33
N ASN A 239 12.68 12.36 -6.84
CA ASN A 239 12.50 11.63 -8.10
C ASN A 239 13.06 12.44 -9.28
N HIS A 240 12.76 13.73 -9.38
CA HIS A 240 13.35 14.57 -10.43
C HIS A 240 14.88 14.68 -10.38
N ALA A 241 15.45 14.76 -9.17
CA ALA A 241 16.90 14.76 -8.99
C ALA A 241 17.49 13.40 -9.42
N CYS A 242 16.85 12.30 -9.02
CA CYS A 242 17.24 10.94 -9.39
C CYS A 242 17.17 10.71 -10.90
N ASP A 243 16.06 11.06 -11.56
CA ASP A 243 15.88 10.92 -13.00
C ASP A 243 16.99 11.64 -13.77
N SER A 244 17.31 12.86 -13.32
CA SER A 244 18.34 13.69 -13.94
C SER A 244 19.75 13.11 -13.82
N ALA A 245 19.98 12.21 -12.86
CA ALA A 245 21.28 11.58 -12.59
C ALA A 245 21.19 10.04 -12.59
N SER A 246 20.17 9.47 -13.24
CA SER A 246 19.80 8.06 -13.15
C SER A 246 20.95 7.14 -13.57
N ASP A 247 21.65 7.48 -14.66
CA ASP A 247 22.85 6.75 -15.10
C ASP A 247 23.94 6.72 -14.02
N ILE A 248 24.21 7.84 -13.35
CA ILE A 248 25.23 7.92 -12.29
C ILE A 248 24.79 7.11 -11.06
N ILE A 249 23.53 7.24 -10.65
CA ILE A 249 22.97 6.54 -9.50
C ILE A 249 22.99 5.03 -9.73
N ASN A 250 22.57 4.56 -10.91
CA ASN A 250 22.61 3.16 -11.28
C ASN A 250 24.04 2.60 -11.27
N GLN A 251 25.01 3.34 -11.80
CA GLN A 251 26.42 2.92 -11.75
C GLN A 251 26.97 2.89 -10.32
N LYS A 252 26.55 3.83 -9.46
CA LYS A 252 26.93 3.84 -8.05
C LYS A 252 26.35 2.64 -7.29
N LEU A 253 25.07 2.32 -7.48
CA LEU A 253 24.43 1.13 -6.88
C LEU A 253 25.14 -0.16 -7.30
N ASN A 254 25.47 -0.29 -8.59
CA ASN A 254 26.24 -1.44 -9.10
C ASN A 254 27.62 -1.53 -8.44
N LEU A 255 28.31 -0.40 -8.30
CA LEU A 255 29.62 -0.34 -7.64
C LEU A 255 29.53 -0.72 -6.14
N ASP A 256 28.52 -0.22 -5.43
CA ASP A 256 28.31 -0.51 -4.01
C ASP A 256 28.02 -1.99 -3.79
N SER A 257 27.13 -2.58 -4.59
CA SER A 257 26.83 -4.03 -4.57
C SER A 257 28.08 -4.88 -4.87
N ALA A 258 28.86 -4.51 -5.89
CA ALA A 258 30.11 -5.21 -6.21
C ALA A 258 31.15 -5.08 -5.08
N THR A 259 31.22 -3.92 -4.45
CA THR A 259 32.12 -3.63 -3.32
C THR A 259 31.73 -4.43 -2.08
N GLU A 260 30.44 -4.51 -1.77
CA GLU A 260 29.93 -5.35 -0.69
C GLU A 260 30.23 -6.84 -0.95
N SER A 261 29.99 -7.30 -2.18
CA SER A 261 30.31 -8.65 -2.63
C SER A 261 31.80 -8.97 -2.52
N LEU A 262 32.69 -8.01 -2.82
CA LEU A 262 34.14 -8.11 -2.63
C LEU A 262 34.50 -8.16 -1.15
N ASN A 263 33.94 -7.26 -0.34
CA ASN A 263 34.19 -7.16 1.10
C ASN A 263 33.75 -8.44 1.84
N SER A 264 32.57 -8.94 1.51
CA SER A 264 32.04 -10.21 2.01
C SER A 264 32.99 -11.37 1.66
N HIS A 265 33.45 -11.45 0.41
CA HIS A 265 34.38 -12.50 -0.01
C HIS A 265 35.76 -12.37 0.62
N SER A 266 36.28 -11.15 0.77
CA SER A 266 37.56 -10.88 1.45
C SER A 266 37.49 -11.24 2.93
N ARG A 267 36.40 -10.89 3.61
CA ARG A 267 36.16 -11.26 5.02
C ARG A 267 36.09 -12.78 5.17
N ARG A 268 35.40 -13.47 4.26
CA ARG A 268 35.35 -14.95 4.22
C ARG A 268 36.74 -15.56 4.09
N LEU A 269 37.58 -15.03 3.20
CA LEU A 269 38.96 -15.49 3.01
C LEU A 269 39.82 -15.28 4.26
N ARG A 270 39.66 -14.15 4.96
CA ARG A 270 40.43 -13.82 6.18
C ARG A 270 39.99 -14.61 7.42
N MET A 271 38.72 -14.99 7.50
CA MET A 271 38.15 -15.63 8.70
C MET A 271 37.95 -17.15 8.57
N GLY A 272 38.18 -17.77 7.39
CA GLY A 272 37.98 -19.21 7.19
C GLY A 272 36.50 -19.66 7.20
N VAL A 273 35.56 -18.74 7.01
CA VAL A 273 34.13 -18.89 7.38
C VAL A 273 33.28 -19.60 6.31
N TRP A 274 33.79 -20.62 5.62
CA TRP A 274 32.88 -21.58 4.96
C TRP A 274 33.07 -23.02 5.38
N ASP A 275 34.11 -23.33 6.16
CA ASP A 275 34.47 -24.72 6.37
C ASP A 275 35.11 -24.95 7.75
N SER A 276 35.66 -23.90 8.39
CA SER A 276 36.57 -24.08 9.54
C SER A 276 37.59 -25.20 9.29
N ASP A 277 37.97 -25.39 8.03
CA ASP A 277 38.78 -26.52 7.59
C ASP A 277 40.24 -26.06 7.50
N PRO A 278 41.06 -26.37 8.52
CA PRO A 278 42.49 -26.08 8.47
C PRO A 278 43.22 -26.89 7.39
N ASN A 279 42.56 -27.86 6.76
CA ASN A 279 43.11 -28.75 5.74
C ASN A 279 42.57 -28.45 4.33
N LYS A 280 41.99 -27.25 4.11
CA LYS A 280 41.45 -26.88 2.79
C LYS A 280 42.53 -27.04 1.71
N GLU A 281 42.21 -27.81 0.69
CA GLU A 281 43.17 -28.20 -0.34
C GLU A 281 43.75 -26.96 -1.05
N PRO A 282 45.04 -26.96 -1.40
CA PRO A 282 45.69 -25.83 -2.08
C PRO A 282 44.95 -25.34 -3.32
N GLU A 283 44.31 -26.24 -4.07
CA GLU A 283 43.51 -25.95 -5.26
C GLU A 283 42.29 -25.08 -4.95
N ASP A 284 41.61 -25.31 -3.82
CA ASP A 284 40.46 -24.53 -3.40
C ASP A 284 40.86 -23.13 -2.95
N VAL A 285 42.01 -22.99 -2.29
CA VAL A 285 42.61 -21.69 -1.94
C VAL A 285 42.97 -20.89 -3.19
N ILE A 286 43.50 -21.55 -4.22
CA ILE A 286 43.79 -20.93 -5.52
C ILE A 286 42.49 -20.45 -6.18
N MET A 287 41.44 -21.28 -6.21
CA MET A 287 40.15 -20.91 -6.78
C MET A 287 39.50 -19.72 -6.08
N LEU A 288 39.55 -19.65 -4.75
CA LEU A 288 39.05 -18.51 -3.99
C LEU A 288 39.84 -17.23 -4.27
N ASN A 289 41.17 -17.30 -4.40
CA ASN A 289 41.98 -16.15 -4.79
C ASN A 289 41.66 -15.67 -6.22
N ILE A 290 41.41 -16.58 -7.16
CA ILE A 290 40.95 -16.24 -8.52
C ILE A 290 39.62 -15.51 -8.47
N ILE A 291 38.65 -15.97 -7.66
CA ILE A 291 37.36 -15.31 -7.49
C ILE A 291 37.53 -13.92 -6.88
N LEU A 292 38.37 -13.78 -5.84
CA LEU A 292 38.66 -12.51 -5.20
C LEU A 292 39.25 -11.50 -6.20
N GLU A 293 40.19 -11.92 -7.03
CA GLU A 293 40.81 -11.04 -8.03
C GLU A 293 39.83 -10.66 -9.15
N LYS A 294 38.97 -11.59 -9.59
CA LYS A 294 37.86 -11.28 -10.52
C LYS A 294 36.92 -10.22 -9.94
N LYS A 295 36.54 -10.34 -8.66
CA LYS A 295 35.70 -9.35 -7.98
C LYS A 295 36.39 -7.99 -7.85
N ARG A 296 37.69 -7.98 -7.54
CA ARG A 296 38.48 -6.73 -7.49
C ARG A 296 38.53 -6.05 -8.86
N LYS A 297 38.75 -6.83 -9.93
CA LYS A 297 38.70 -6.32 -11.29
C LYS A 297 37.33 -5.74 -11.63
N LEU A 298 36.24 -6.42 -11.28
CA LEU A 298 34.88 -5.93 -11.48
C LEU A 298 34.64 -4.58 -10.79
N VAL A 299 35.05 -4.43 -9.53
CA VAL A 299 34.96 -3.15 -8.80
C VAL A 299 35.74 -2.04 -9.52
N ASN A 300 36.95 -2.33 -10.00
CA ASN A 300 37.73 -1.36 -10.75
C ASN A 300 37.07 -0.97 -12.08
N ASP A 301 36.56 -1.96 -12.83
CA ASP A 301 35.88 -1.74 -14.11
C ASP A 301 34.62 -0.88 -13.91
N LEU A 302 33.81 -1.17 -12.87
CA LEU A 302 32.62 -0.38 -12.51
C LEU A 302 32.97 1.04 -12.07
N ASN A 303 34.07 1.21 -11.33
CA ASN A 303 34.53 2.54 -10.92
C ASN A 303 34.94 3.40 -12.13
N GLU A 304 35.57 2.81 -13.16
CA GLU A 304 35.88 3.51 -14.41
C GLU A 304 34.62 3.81 -15.25
N VAL A 305 33.59 2.96 -15.20
CA VAL A 305 32.28 3.25 -15.80
C VAL A 305 31.61 4.43 -15.09
N LEU A 306 31.60 4.44 -13.75
CA LEU A 306 31.05 5.54 -12.95
C LEU A 306 31.76 6.88 -13.24
N LYS A 307 33.10 6.88 -13.33
CA LYS A 307 33.87 8.07 -13.70
C LYS A 307 33.47 8.61 -15.08
N ARG A 308 33.27 7.73 -16.06
CA ARG A 308 32.80 8.13 -17.39
C ARG A 308 31.39 8.70 -17.34
N ALA A 309 30.46 8.06 -16.64
CA ALA A 309 29.11 8.58 -16.46
C ALA A 309 29.09 9.99 -15.82
N ILE A 310 29.94 10.22 -14.81
CA ILE A 310 30.10 11.56 -14.19
C ILE A 310 30.68 12.57 -15.20
N ALA A 311 31.66 12.18 -16.00
CA ALA A 311 32.28 13.04 -17.00
C ALA A 311 31.31 13.40 -18.14
N ASP A 312 30.54 12.42 -18.62
CA ASP A 312 29.56 12.57 -19.70
C ASP A 312 28.36 13.43 -19.26
N HIS A 313 28.03 13.41 -17.96
CA HIS A 313 26.98 14.26 -17.39
C HIS A 313 27.36 15.74 -17.31
N GLY A 314 28.66 16.06 -17.35
CA GLY A 314 29.18 17.42 -17.53
C GLY A 314 28.96 18.41 -16.38
N ASP A 315 28.09 18.11 -15.41
CA ASP A 315 27.71 19.04 -14.33
C ASP A 315 27.36 18.39 -12.98
N TRP A 316 27.48 17.07 -12.84
CA TRP A 316 27.17 16.39 -11.57
C TRP A 316 28.15 16.82 -10.46
N LYS A 317 27.61 17.48 -9.43
CA LYS A 317 28.38 17.98 -8.26
C LYS A 317 28.05 17.23 -6.96
N GLY A 318 27.44 16.06 -7.09
CA GLY A 318 26.94 15.25 -5.98
C GLY A 318 25.42 15.35 -5.81
N GLU A 319 24.86 14.38 -5.09
CA GLU A 319 23.41 14.26 -4.81
C GLU A 319 22.82 15.57 -4.25
N ARG A 320 23.52 16.23 -3.31
CA ARG A 320 23.09 17.52 -2.76
C ARG A 320 22.92 18.60 -3.82
N ALA A 321 23.81 18.65 -4.81
CA ALA A 321 23.75 19.67 -5.85
C ALA A 321 22.58 19.42 -6.80
N GLU A 322 22.33 18.16 -7.17
CA GLU A 322 21.16 17.79 -7.98
C GLU A 322 19.85 18.03 -7.24
N MET A 323 19.77 17.73 -5.94
CA MET A 323 18.61 18.08 -5.11
C MET A 323 18.35 19.58 -5.07
N VAL A 324 19.39 20.41 -4.86
CA VAL A 324 19.23 21.88 -4.86
C VAL A 324 18.80 22.40 -6.24
N LYS A 325 19.33 21.82 -7.32
CA LYS A 325 18.94 22.15 -8.70
C LYS A 325 17.49 21.77 -8.98
N ALA A 326 17.05 20.59 -8.53
CA ALA A 326 15.67 20.13 -8.66
C ALA A 326 14.69 21.01 -7.87
N TRP A 327 15.02 21.34 -6.61
CA TRP A 327 14.26 22.29 -5.80
C TRP A 327 14.13 23.66 -6.48
N LYS A 328 15.25 24.17 -7.00
CA LYS A 328 15.28 25.46 -7.70
C LYS A 328 14.32 25.46 -8.88
N LYS A 329 14.43 24.43 -9.75
CA LYS A 329 13.60 24.29 -10.94
C LYS A 329 12.11 24.15 -10.59
N HIS A 330 11.79 23.38 -9.54
CA HIS A 330 10.42 23.25 -9.06
C HIS A 330 9.83 24.60 -8.64
N PHE A 331 10.53 25.37 -7.80
CA PHE A 331 10.03 26.69 -7.41
C PHE A 331 9.92 27.66 -8.57
N GLU A 332 10.87 27.65 -9.52
CA GLU A 332 10.81 28.49 -10.72
C GLU A 332 9.56 28.16 -11.56
N ASN A 333 9.28 26.87 -11.79
CA ASN A 333 8.11 26.40 -12.52
C ASN A 333 6.80 26.79 -11.80
N ASP A 334 6.72 26.57 -10.49
CA ASP A 334 5.53 26.89 -9.70
C ASP A 334 5.28 28.40 -9.67
N ILE A 335 6.32 29.22 -9.53
CA ILE A 335 6.21 30.68 -9.60
C ILE A 335 5.68 31.09 -10.98
N GLU A 336 6.25 30.56 -12.07
CA GLU A 336 5.81 30.88 -13.42
C GLU A 336 4.32 30.49 -13.63
N TRP A 337 3.93 29.31 -13.15
CA TRP A 337 2.55 28.84 -13.22
C TRP A 337 1.59 29.76 -12.49
N GLU A 338 1.89 30.11 -11.24
CA GLU A 338 1.03 30.98 -10.44
C GLU A 338 1.01 32.43 -10.98
N GLU A 339 2.12 32.94 -11.52
CA GLU A 339 2.14 34.24 -12.19
C GLU A 339 1.27 34.27 -13.45
N ARG A 340 1.25 33.18 -14.24
CA ARG A 340 0.34 33.04 -15.38
C ARG A 340 -1.13 32.98 -14.94
N ASN A 341 -1.44 32.29 -13.84
CA ASN A 341 -2.80 32.27 -13.29
C ASN A 341 -3.26 33.67 -12.88
N LEU A 342 -2.39 34.44 -12.21
CA LEU A 342 -2.69 35.83 -11.85
C LEU A 342 -2.89 36.73 -13.08
N GLU A 343 -2.10 36.55 -14.14
CA GLU A 343 -2.27 37.30 -15.38
C GLU A 343 -3.62 36.97 -16.03
N TRP A 344 -3.99 35.70 -16.08
CA TRP A 344 -5.27 35.24 -16.61
C TRP A 344 -6.46 35.81 -15.82
N TRP A 345 -6.42 35.79 -14.47
CA TRP A 345 -7.48 36.37 -13.63
C TRP A 345 -7.60 37.90 -13.74
N ARG A 346 -6.54 38.60 -14.15
CA ARG A 346 -6.61 40.05 -14.43
C ARG A 346 -7.28 40.36 -15.76
N GLY A 347 -7.23 39.43 -16.71
CA GLY A 347 -7.82 39.53 -18.04
C GLY A 347 -9.16 38.80 -18.13
N ASP A 348 -9.20 37.80 -19.02
CA ASP A 348 -10.41 37.09 -19.42
C ASP A 348 -11.02 36.26 -18.29
N GLY A 349 -10.21 35.83 -17.31
CA GLY A 349 -10.64 35.03 -16.16
C GLY A 349 -11.28 35.84 -15.03
N LYS A 350 -11.33 37.17 -15.11
CA LYS A 350 -11.76 38.05 -14.01
C LYS A 350 -13.16 37.76 -13.48
N ALA A 351 -14.07 37.28 -14.32
CA ALA A 351 -15.42 36.92 -13.92
C ALA A 351 -15.51 35.62 -13.09
N HIS A 352 -14.43 34.85 -13.05
CA HIS A 352 -14.38 33.49 -12.48
C HIS A 352 -13.52 33.40 -11.22
N CYS A 353 -13.04 34.52 -10.68
CA CYS A 353 -12.12 34.53 -9.55
C CYS A 353 -12.56 35.57 -8.51
N LYS A 354 -12.48 35.20 -7.24
CA LYS A 354 -12.72 36.09 -6.09
C LYS A 354 -11.42 36.82 -5.74
N GLU A 355 -11.53 38.05 -5.23
CA GLU A 355 -10.35 38.83 -4.80
C GLU A 355 -9.52 38.10 -3.73
N GLU A 356 -10.16 37.27 -2.90
CA GLU A 356 -9.50 36.42 -1.91
C GLU A 356 -8.54 35.42 -2.56
N GLU A 357 -8.95 34.74 -3.63
CA GLU A 357 -8.13 33.77 -4.38
C GLU A 357 -6.92 34.46 -5.04
N ILE A 358 -7.10 35.69 -5.53
CA ILE A 358 -6.00 36.50 -6.08
C ILE A 358 -4.95 36.80 -5.00
N GLU A 359 -5.40 37.14 -3.79
CA GLU A 359 -4.49 37.46 -2.69
C GLU A 359 -3.80 36.21 -2.14
N GLU A 360 -4.51 35.08 -2.05
CA GLU A 360 -3.93 33.78 -1.73
C GLU A 360 -2.82 33.38 -2.71
N THR A 361 -3.06 33.52 -4.02
CA THR A 361 -2.03 33.21 -5.03
C THR A 361 -0.84 34.18 -4.97
N ARG A 362 -1.07 35.47 -4.68
CA ARG A 362 0.05 36.41 -4.45
C ARG A 362 0.89 36.01 -3.25
N GLU A 363 0.24 35.60 -2.16
CA GLU A 363 0.93 35.11 -0.97
C GLU A 363 1.73 33.84 -1.29
N LYS A 364 1.14 32.90 -2.04
CA LYS A 364 1.82 31.68 -2.50
C LYS A 364 3.07 32.01 -3.31
N ILE A 365 3.00 32.92 -4.27
CA ILE A 365 4.16 33.38 -5.06
C ILE A 365 5.22 34.02 -4.15
N ARG A 366 4.81 34.84 -3.17
CA ARG A 366 5.73 35.47 -2.21
C ARG A 366 6.49 34.42 -1.41
N VAL A 367 5.79 33.40 -0.90
CA VAL A 367 6.38 32.28 -0.16
C VAL A 367 7.35 31.50 -1.05
N LEU A 368 6.96 31.15 -2.27
CA LEU A 368 7.81 30.43 -3.24
C LEU A 368 9.08 31.22 -3.58
N LYS A 369 8.98 32.53 -3.83
CA LYS A 369 10.15 33.40 -4.06
C LYS A 369 11.08 33.43 -2.84
N GLY A 370 10.53 33.46 -1.63
CA GLY A 370 11.30 33.35 -0.39
C GLY A 370 12.04 32.02 -0.25
N ARG A 371 11.38 30.91 -0.61
CA ARG A 371 11.99 29.56 -0.63
C ARG A 371 13.06 29.42 -1.69
N LEU A 372 12.84 29.98 -2.89
CA LEU A 372 13.80 30.02 -3.99
C LEU A 372 15.08 30.80 -3.61
N ALA A 373 14.93 31.97 -2.98
CA ALA A 373 16.07 32.74 -2.47
C ALA A 373 16.88 31.98 -1.40
N ASN A 374 16.26 31.03 -0.70
CA ASN A 374 16.87 30.18 0.32
C ASN A 374 16.94 28.71 -0.10
N VAL A 375 17.05 28.41 -1.41
CA VAL A 375 16.94 27.04 -1.92
C VAL A 375 17.95 26.08 -1.28
N GLY A 376 19.13 26.56 -0.92
CA GLY A 376 20.15 25.76 -0.23
C GLY A 376 19.81 25.30 1.19
N LYS A 377 18.68 25.78 1.77
CA LYS A 377 18.12 25.35 3.07
C LYS A 377 16.94 24.38 2.93
N GLN A 378 16.53 24.08 1.69
CA GLN A 378 15.50 23.06 1.46
C GLN A 378 16.03 21.68 1.87
N PRO A 379 15.13 20.78 2.32
CA PRO A 379 15.54 19.48 2.80
C PRO A 379 16.17 18.64 1.70
N ILE A 380 17.19 17.87 2.06
CA ILE A 380 17.88 16.92 1.18
C ILE A 380 17.73 15.47 1.65
N SER A 381 17.08 15.24 2.78
CA SER A 381 16.73 13.92 3.29
C SER A 381 15.32 13.92 3.89
N VAL A 382 14.77 12.72 4.01
CA VAL A 382 13.42 12.47 4.55
C VAL A 382 13.36 12.87 6.02
N GLU A 383 14.41 12.59 6.79
CA GLU A 383 14.51 12.99 8.20
C GLU A 383 14.47 14.51 8.37
N GLU A 384 15.09 15.28 7.46
CA GLU A 384 15.03 16.74 7.51
C GLU A 384 13.62 17.26 7.22
N VAL A 385 12.87 16.60 6.35
CA VAL A 385 11.47 16.93 6.08
C VAL A 385 10.62 16.67 7.31
N ILE A 386 10.76 15.47 7.88
CA ILE A 386 9.93 14.97 8.97
C ILE A 386 10.21 15.73 10.28
N ASN A 387 11.48 15.98 10.60
CA ASN A 387 11.89 16.57 11.89
C ASN A 387 11.76 18.10 11.96
N LYS A 388 11.58 18.81 10.83
CA LYS A 388 11.38 20.27 10.83
C LYS A 388 10.09 20.76 11.53
N SER A 389 9.30 19.85 12.10
CA SER A 389 8.03 20.11 12.78
C SER A 389 8.00 19.84 14.28
N LEU A 390 9.12 19.38 14.85
CA LEU A 390 9.37 19.37 16.28
C LEU A 390 10.22 20.60 16.64
#